data_AF-A0A6L8DWK9-F1
#
_entry.id   AF-A0A6L8DWK9-F1
#
_cell.length_a   1.000
_cell.length_b   1.000
_cell.length_c   1.000
_cell.angle_alpha   90.00
_cell.angle_beta   90.00
_cell.angle_gamma   90.00
#
_symmetry.space_group_name_H-M   'P 1'
#
loop_
_entity.id
_entity.type
_entity.pdbx_description
1 polymer ?
#
loop_
_entity_poly.entity_id
_entity_poly.type
_entity_poly.pdbx_seq_one_letter_code
_entity_poly.pdbx_strand_id
1 'polypeptide(L)'
;MPNHAVSGARAAVIACGLIAATSAGAATLAERFSASHRHPAIEYGTRIRTDRVAQLNARLRTGEATLSFDARRGFLTAVLDALDVPVESQTLVFSKTSLQSDFIGPDNPRAIYFNDDVAVAWIRGAPAIELAALDPQQGVMFYALSQRRRARGFQRPRSCLECHVSDETLGVPGLAVGSAVIDPEGVPYVSIPVDQRTPISSRWGGWYVTGDTGLGPHVGNTVATDPDEPMLLEDEANFNLPTVEGRFDTSGYPTPYSDIAALMVLEHQTHMTNLLVRTAWEFRVAAHEHRATRGLFRRPGAADGGALRMTVDEDDTLREAVRALVDYMVFVDESPLTDRMVGNAGFEAAFEARGPFDRRGRTLREIDLDLRLFRYPCSYMVYTAAFDALPADAKDAVYRRLWQVLSGADRDSRYEHLTRDDRRAIVEILRDTKPSLPGYFGAVRR
;
A
#
# COMPACT_ATOMS: atom_id res chain seq x y z
N MET A 1 13.33 65.56 -5.83
CA MET A 1 12.54 64.91 -6.89
C MET A 1 12.93 63.44 -6.91
N PRO A 2 12.00 62.50 -6.69
CA PRO A 2 12.36 61.20 -6.13
C PRO A 2 12.79 60.17 -7.18
N ASN A 3 13.73 59.34 -6.73
CA ASN A 3 14.20 58.09 -7.33
C ASN A 3 13.09 57.04 -7.34
N HIS A 4 13.00 56.27 -8.43
CA HIS A 4 12.27 55.00 -8.48
C HIS A 4 13.19 53.87 -8.01
N ALA A 5 12.81 53.21 -6.92
CA ALA A 5 13.36 51.93 -6.50
C ALA A 5 12.48 50.81 -7.06
N VAL A 6 13.09 49.92 -7.85
CA VAL A 6 12.49 48.65 -8.27
C VAL A 6 12.75 47.63 -7.16
N SER A 7 11.67 47.12 -6.57
CA SER A 7 11.71 46.03 -5.58
C SER A 7 11.92 44.70 -6.31
N GLY A 8 13.10 44.10 -6.12
CA GLY A 8 13.39 42.74 -6.59
C GLY A 8 12.71 41.70 -5.71
N ALA A 9 11.88 40.85 -6.31
CA ALA A 9 11.42 39.61 -5.71
C ALA A 9 12.61 38.65 -5.57
N ARG A 10 12.87 38.18 -4.35
CA ARG A 10 13.90 37.18 -4.07
C ARG A 10 13.36 35.80 -4.39
N ALA A 11 13.76 35.23 -5.53
CA ALA A 11 13.65 33.81 -5.78
C ALA A 11 14.64 33.08 -4.86
N ALA A 12 14.14 32.24 -3.95
CA ALA A 12 14.96 31.39 -3.12
C ALA A 12 15.30 30.12 -3.91
N VAL A 13 16.48 30.11 -4.53
CA VAL A 13 17.09 28.88 -5.07
C VAL A 13 17.62 28.08 -3.89
N ILE A 14 16.95 26.99 -3.52
CA ILE A 14 17.54 26.01 -2.61
C ILE A 14 18.40 25.08 -3.46
N ALA A 15 19.70 25.33 -3.48
CA ALA A 15 20.67 24.35 -3.91
C ALA A 15 20.58 23.15 -2.96
N CYS A 16 20.15 22.00 -3.45
CA CYS A 16 20.18 20.72 -2.75
C CYS A 16 21.61 20.42 -2.32
N GLY A 17 21.98 20.85 -1.11
CA GLY A 17 23.19 20.44 -0.45
C GLY A 17 23.10 18.93 -0.24
N LEU A 18 24.11 18.21 -0.72
CA LEU A 18 24.42 16.84 -0.36
C LEU A 18 24.49 16.73 1.17
N ILE A 19 23.36 16.45 1.80
CA ILE A 19 23.34 15.93 3.16
C ILE A 19 23.90 14.51 3.02
N ALA A 20 25.08 14.32 3.60
CA ALA A 20 25.71 13.02 3.70
C ALA A 20 24.70 12.02 4.29
N ALA A 21 24.22 11.10 3.45
CA ALA A 21 23.45 9.94 3.85
C ALA A 21 24.37 9.00 4.64
N THR A 22 24.62 9.32 5.90
CA THR A 22 25.29 8.40 6.81
C THR A 22 24.24 7.45 7.39
N SER A 23 24.33 6.18 6.95
CA SER A 23 23.66 4.97 7.46
C SER A 23 22.31 4.52 6.85
N ALA A 24 22.12 4.61 5.54
CA ALA A 24 21.03 3.88 4.83
C ALA A 24 21.52 2.81 3.83
N GLY A 25 22.82 2.48 3.83
CA GLY A 25 23.45 1.66 2.79
C GLY A 25 23.62 0.16 3.06
N ALA A 26 23.12 -0.36 4.19
CA ALA A 26 23.35 -1.77 4.59
C ALA A 26 22.06 -2.61 4.77
N ALA A 27 20.87 -2.02 4.61
CA ALA A 27 19.58 -2.70 4.85
C ALA A 27 18.98 -3.38 3.60
N THR A 28 19.43 -3.04 2.39
CA THR A 28 18.71 -3.40 1.15
C THR A 28 18.79 -4.88 0.76
N LEU A 29 19.82 -5.62 1.16
CA LEU A 29 19.97 -7.06 0.85
C LEU A 29 19.27 -7.98 1.87
N ALA A 30 19.04 -7.53 3.11
CA ALA A 30 18.37 -8.31 4.16
C ALA A 30 16.83 -8.23 4.07
N GLU A 31 16.31 -7.26 3.32
CA GLU A 31 14.86 -6.98 3.22
C GLU A 31 14.16 -7.72 2.07
N ARG A 32 14.89 -8.35 1.15
CA ARG A 32 14.32 -9.06 -0.01
C ARG A 32 14.03 -10.53 0.30
N PHE A 33 12.95 -11.06 -0.25
CA PHE A 33 12.75 -12.51 -0.39
C PHE A 33 13.81 -13.10 -1.31
N SER A 34 14.65 -13.98 -0.76
CA SER A 34 15.84 -14.48 -1.44
C SER A 34 15.57 -15.69 -2.35
N ALA A 35 14.49 -16.44 -2.10
CA ALA A 35 14.17 -17.62 -2.91
C ALA A 35 13.43 -17.24 -4.21
N SER A 36 13.36 -18.17 -5.15
CA SER A 36 12.57 -17.98 -6.36
C SER A 36 11.07 -18.00 -6.04
N HIS A 37 10.27 -17.16 -6.72
CA HIS A 37 8.80 -17.31 -6.71
C HIS A 37 8.31 -18.67 -7.22
N ARG A 38 9.19 -19.45 -7.89
CA ARG A 38 8.93 -20.83 -8.32
C ARG A 38 9.32 -21.89 -7.29
N HIS A 39 9.78 -21.49 -6.11
CA HIS A 39 10.16 -22.41 -5.06
C HIS A 39 8.98 -23.34 -4.71
N PRO A 40 9.19 -24.67 -4.61
CA PRO A 40 8.11 -25.65 -4.44
C PRO A 40 7.27 -25.42 -3.18
N ALA A 41 7.84 -24.83 -2.14
CA ALA A 41 7.10 -24.49 -0.92
C ALA A 41 6.05 -23.39 -1.10
N ILE A 42 6.17 -22.54 -2.13
CA ILE A 42 5.31 -21.38 -2.38
C ILE A 42 4.12 -21.74 -3.27
N GLU A 43 4.34 -22.63 -4.25
CA GLU A 43 3.30 -23.08 -5.19
C GLU A 43 2.60 -21.91 -5.92
N TYR A 44 3.35 -20.83 -6.20
CA TYR A 44 2.79 -19.64 -6.82
C TYR A 44 2.22 -19.96 -8.20
N GLY A 45 0.91 -19.75 -8.35
CA GLY A 45 0.20 -19.98 -9.60
C GLY A 45 -0.14 -21.44 -9.88
N THR A 46 0.35 -22.40 -9.11
CA THR A 46 -0.01 -23.82 -9.23
C THR A 46 -1.12 -24.20 -8.27
N ARG A 47 -1.11 -23.68 -7.04
CA ARG A 47 -2.14 -23.91 -6.02
C ARG A 47 -3.49 -23.32 -6.44
N ILE A 48 -4.60 -23.92 -5.97
CA ILE A 48 -5.94 -23.38 -6.18
C ILE A 48 -6.01 -21.96 -5.60
N ARG A 49 -6.34 -21.01 -6.47
CA ARG A 49 -6.52 -19.60 -6.12
C ARG A 49 -7.89 -19.41 -5.48
N THR A 50 -7.88 -18.61 -4.42
CA THR A 50 -9.04 -18.28 -3.60
C THR A 50 -9.24 -16.77 -3.46
N ASP A 51 -8.41 -15.95 -4.13
CA ASP A 51 -8.64 -14.52 -4.25
C ASP A 51 -9.99 -14.18 -4.90
N ARG A 52 -10.51 -12.97 -4.64
CA ARG A 52 -11.84 -12.53 -5.10
C ARG A 52 -11.99 -12.59 -6.62
N VAL A 53 -10.92 -12.28 -7.38
CA VAL A 53 -10.96 -12.30 -8.84
C VAL A 53 -11.04 -13.73 -9.35
N ALA A 54 -10.29 -14.67 -8.76
CA ALA A 54 -10.40 -16.09 -9.08
C ALA A 54 -11.80 -16.65 -8.79
N GLN A 55 -12.39 -16.29 -7.65
CA GLN A 55 -13.76 -16.69 -7.29
C GLN A 55 -14.79 -16.13 -8.27
N LEU A 56 -14.70 -14.84 -8.61
CA LEU A 56 -15.59 -14.22 -9.60
C LEU A 56 -15.41 -14.89 -10.97
N ASN A 57 -14.17 -15.15 -11.40
CA ASN A 57 -13.89 -15.81 -12.67
C ASN A 57 -14.48 -17.22 -12.75
N ALA A 58 -14.47 -17.96 -11.64
CA ALA A 58 -15.11 -19.27 -11.56
C ALA A 58 -16.63 -19.17 -11.77
N ARG A 59 -17.31 -18.21 -11.11
CA ARG A 59 -18.74 -17.96 -11.26
C ARG A 59 -19.13 -17.49 -12.67
N LEU A 60 -18.28 -16.68 -13.31
CA LEU A 60 -18.46 -16.27 -14.71
C LEU A 60 -18.39 -17.47 -15.67
N ARG A 61 -17.48 -18.42 -15.42
CA ARG A 61 -17.34 -19.63 -16.22
C ARG A 61 -18.51 -20.60 -16.09
N THR A 62 -19.13 -20.68 -14.91
CA THR A 62 -20.31 -21.55 -14.68
C THR A 62 -21.62 -20.88 -15.09
N GLY A 63 -21.62 -19.56 -15.34
CA GLY A 63 -22.81 -18.77 -15.65
C GLY A 63 -23.59 -18.32 -14.42
N GLU A 64 -23.05 -18.54 -13.21
CA GLU A 64 -23.61 -18.06 -11.93
C GLU A 64 -23.48 -16.54 -11.75
N ALA A 65 -22.59 -15.91 -12.51
CA ALA A 65 -22.44 -14.47 -12.56
C ALA A 65 -22.32 -14.00 -14.02
N THR A 66 -22.64 -12.74 -14.27
CA THR A 66 -22.40 -12.05 -15.54
C THR A 66 -21.88 -10.65 -15.26
N LEU A 67 -21.12 -10.09 -16.21
CA LEU A 67 -20.67 -8.70 -16.18
C LEU A 67 -21.39 -7.94 -17.29
N SER A 68 -22.10 -6.87 -16.94
CA SER A 68 -22.72 -5.99 -17.92
C SER A 68 -21.67 -5.11 -18.60
N PHE A 69 -21.76 -5.01 -19.93
CA PHE A 69 -20.89 -4.14 -20.71
C PHE A 69 -21.57 -2.77 -20.92
N ASP A 70 -20.91 -1.71 -20.48
CA ASP A 70 -21.25 -0.32 -20.76
C ASP A 70 -20.49 0.21 -21.99
N ALA A 71 -21.13 1.05 -22.81
CA ALA A 71 -20.50 1.56 -24.03
C ALA A 71 -19.36 2.55 -23.76
N ARG A 72 -19.38 3.26 -22.63
CA ARG A 72 -18.39 4.29 -22.28
C ARG A 72 -17.24 3.73 -21.43
N ARG A 73 -17.58 2.86 -20.48
CA ARG A 73 -16.69 2.32 -19.45
C ARG A 73 -16.35 0.84 -19.64
N GLY A 74 -16.96 0.19 -20.64
CA GLY A 74 -16.85 -1.23 -20.87
C GLY A 74 -17.29 -2.02 -19.64
N PHE A 75 -16.43 -2.87 -19.08
CA PHE A 75 -16.80 -3.68 -17.90
C PHE A 75 -16.52 -3.02 -16.55
N LEU A 76 -15.97 -1.79 -16.50
CA LEU A 76 -15.48 -1.19 -15.25
C LEU A 76 -16.53 -1.22 -14.14
N THR A 77 -17.72 -0.64 -14.37
CA THR A 77 -18.77 -0.57 -13.35
C THR A 77 -19.16 -1.96 -12.84
N ALA A 78 -19.42 -2.91 -13.75
CA ALA A 78 -19.76 -4.28 -13.36
C ALA A 78 -18.65 -4.99 -12.58
N VAL A 79 -17.38 -4.69 -12.88
CA VAL A 79 -16.23 -5.26 -12.17
C VAL A 79 -16.10 -4.67 -10.77
N LEU A 80 -16.21 -3.35 -10.62
CA LEU A 80 -16.16 -2.68 -9.32
C LEU A 80 -17.28 -3.19 -8.40
N ASP A 81 -18.51 -3.27 -8.92
CA ASP A 81 -19.67 -3.78 -8.18
C ASP A 81 -19.48 -5.25 -7.77
N ALA A 82 -19.03 -6.10 -8.70
CA ALA A 82 -18.87 -7.54 -8.45
C ALA A 82 -17.74 -7.87 -7.47
N LEU A 83 -16.74 -6.99 -7.34
CA LEU A 83 -15.58 -7.16 -6.45
C LEU A 83 -15.70 -6.34 -5.17
N ASP A 84 -16.77 -5.55 -5.02
CA ASP A 84 -17.00 -4.64 -3.89
C ASP A 84 -15.82 -3.65 -3.73
N VAL A 85 -15.50 -2.96 -4.83
CA VAL A 85 -14.46 -1.93 -4.87
C VAL A 85 -15.14 -0.55 -4.91
N PRO A 86 -14.95 0.30 -3.89
CA PRO A 86 -15.62 1.61 -3.81
C PRO A 86 -15.09 2.57 -4.88
N VAL A 87 -15.99 3.32 -5.51
CA VAL A 87 -15.60 4.33 -6.52
C VAL A 87 -14.84 5.50 -5.90
N GLU A 88 -15.05 5.74 -4.61
CA GLU A 88 -14.39 6.76 -3.79
C GLU A 88 -12.88 6.51 -3.66
N SER A 89 -12.42 5.27 -3.88
CA SER A 89 -11.00 4.91 -3.89
C SER A 89 -10.25 5.33 -5.16
N GLN A 90 -10.92 6.02 -6.10
CA GLN A 90 -10.32 6.41 -7.35
C GLN A 90 -9.07 7.27 -7.13
N THR A 91 -7.97 6.81 -7.71
CA THR A 91 -6.72 7.58 -7.88
C THR A 91 -6.37 7.61 -9.37
N LEU A 92 -5.77 8.70 -9.83
CA LEU A 92 -5.50 8.97 -11.23
C LEU A 92 -4.00 9.16 -11.44
N VAL A 93 -3.39 8.22 -12.18
CA VAL A 93 -1.99 8.26 -12.56
C VAL A 93 -1.87 8.59 -14.04
N PHE A 94 -1.13 9.64 -14.36
CA PHE A 94 -0.90 10.08 -15.74
C PHE A 94 0.52 9.81 -16.24
N SER A 95 1.41 9.29 -15.37
CA SER A 95 2.70 8.76 -15.80
C SER A 95 2.55 7.47 -16.63
N LYS A 96 3.36 7.35 -17.69
CA LYS A 96 3.38 6.22 -18.63
C LYS A 96 4.17 5.02 -18.08
N THR A 97 3.78 4.52 -16.91
CA THR A 97 4.48 3.47 -16.14
C THR A 97 3.78 2.09 -16.18
N SER A 98 2.89 1.87 -17.15
CA SER A 98 2.07 0.66 -17.31
C SER A 98 2.39 -0.10 -18.61
N LEU A 99 2.03 -1.39 -18.66
CA LEU A 99 1.98 -2.18 -19.89
C LEU A 99 1.05 -1.57 -20.97
N GLN A 100 0.09 -0.74 -20.57
CA GLN A 100 -0.82 -0.03 -21.47
C GLN A 100 -0.47 1.46 -21.58
N SER A 101 0.81 1.82 -21.45
CA SER A 101 1.33 3.20 -21.47
C SER A 101 0.90 4.03 -22.68
N ASP A 102 0.72 3.41 -23.85
CA ASP A 102 0.24 4.07 -25.08
C ASP A 102 -1.15 4.73 -24.91
N PHE A 103 -1.91 4.32 -23.90
CA PHE A 103 -3.24 4.89 -23.60
C PHE A 103 -3.21 5.88 -22.43
N ILE A 104 -2.06 6.11 -21.80
CA ILE A 104 -1.95 6.92 -20.58
C ILE A 104 -1.28 8.25 -20.92
N GLY A 105 -1.77 9.32 -20.34
CA GLY A 105 -1.11 10.63 -20.36
C GLY A 105 -1.92 11.64 -19.53
N PRO A 106 -1.46 12.90 -19.43
CA PRO A 106 -2.19 13.94 -18.71
C PRO A 106 -3.65 14.09 -19.15
N ASP A 107 -3.93 14.02 -20.46
CA ASP A 107 -5.29 14.14 -21.00
C ASP A 107 -6.14 12.85 -20.88
N ASN A 108 -5.53 11.73 -20.46
CA ASN A 108 -6.18 10.43 -20.33
C ASN A 108 -5.53 9.59 -19.23
N PRO A 109 -5.65 9.99 -17.94
CA PRO A 109 -5.01 9.27 -16.85
C PRO A 109 -5.59 7.86 -16.67
N ARG A 110 -4.75 6.94 -16.21
CA ARG A 110 -5.19 5.63 -15.72
C ARG A 110 -5.86 5.81 -14.36
N ALA A 111 -7.08 5.33 -14.22
CA ALA A 111 -7.76 5.26 -12.93
C ALA A 111 -7.44 3.94 -12.23
N ILE A 112 -7.09 4.01 -10.95
CA ILE A 112 -6.91 2.86 -10.06
C ILE A 112 -7.93 2.98 -8.94
N TYR A 113 -8.71 1.92 -8.74
CA TYR A 113 -9.67 1.76 -7.64
C TYR A 113 -9.21 0.58 -6.80
N PHE A 114 -9.43 0.62 -5.50
CA PHE A 114 -9.00 -0.45 -4.62
C PHE A 114 -9.91 -0.63 -3.41
N ASN A 115 -9.92 -1.86 -2.90
CA ASN A 115 -10.31 -2.19 -1.54
C ASN A 115 -9.13 -2.94 -0.87
N ASP A 116 -9.39 -3.63 0.23
CA ASP A 116 -8.34 -4.27 1.04
C ASP A 116 -7.53 -5.36 0.34
N ASP A 117 -8.11 -6.01 -0.67
CA ASP A 117 -7.53 -7.22 -1.29
C ASP A 117 -7.58 -7.21 -2.82
N VAL A 118 -8.15 -6.19 -3.46
CA VAL A 118 -8.18 -6.03 -4.92
C VAL A 118 -7.89 -4.57 -5.31
N ALA A 119 -7.02 -4.40 -6.29
CA ALA A 119 -6.87 -3.18 -7.07
C ALA A 119 -7.32 -3.41 -8.52
N VAL A 120 -8.07 -2.46 -9.09
CA VAL A 120 -8.60 -2.47 -10.44
C VAL A 120 -8.10 -1.23 -11.17
N ALA A 121 -7.32 -1.42 -12.23
CA ALA A 121 -6.82 -0.34 -13.06
C ALA A 121 -7.55 -0.31 -14.41
N TRP A 122 -8.03 0.87 -14.78
CA TRP A 122 -8.80 1.13 -15.99
C TRP A 122 -8.30 2.37 -16.70
N ILE A 123 -8.25 2.30 -18.02
CA ILE A 123 -7.85 3.41 -18.88
C ILE A 123 -8.91 3.52 -19.97
N ARG A 124 -9.44 4.71 -20.18
CA ARG A 124 -10.41 4.96 -21.24
C ARG A 124 -9.83 4.59 -22.60
N GLY A 125 -10.56 3.77 -23.35
CA GLY A 125 -10.17 3.31 -24.69
C GLY A 125 -9.15 2.16 -24.72
N ALA A 126 -8.56 1.77 -23.59
CA ALA A 126 -7.59 0.69 -23.54
C ALA A 126 -8.26 -0.70 -23.70
N PRO A 127 -7.52 -1.70 -24.25
CA PRO A 127 -8.09 -3.00 -24.59
C PRO A 127 -8.41 -3.89 -23.39
N ALA A 128 -7.89 -3.59 -22.20
CA ALA A 128 -8.07 -4.40 -21.00
C ALA A 128 -8.18 -3.58 -19.70
N ILE A 129 -8.94 -4.12 -18.74
CA ILE A 129 -8.82 -3.78 -17.32
C ILE A 129 -7.76 -4.68 -16.70
N GLU A 130 -6.84 -4.09 -15.96
CA GLU A 130 -5.82 -4.79 -15.18
C GLU A 130 -6.28 -4.92 -13.73
N LEU A 131 -6.05 -6.07 -13.11
CA LEU A 131 -6.38 -6.28 -11.70
C LEU A 131 -5.23 -6.94 -10.99
N ALA A 132 -5.01 -6.54 -9.74
CA ALA A 132 -4.15 -7.23 -8.80
C ALA A 132 -5.00 -7.65 -7.60
N ALA A 133 -4.99 -8.94 -7.27
CA ALA A 133 -5.77 -9.48 -6.16
C ALA A 133 -4.86 -10.24 -5.19
N LEU A 134 -4.97 -9.96 -3.90
CA LEU A 134 -4.21 -10.61 -2.85
C LEU A 134 -4.83 -11.97 -2.51
N ASP A 135 -4.22 -13.06 -2.99
CA ASP A 135 -4.59 -14.40 -2.55
C ASP A 135 -4.04 -14.66 -1.14
N PRO A 136 -4.88 -15.12 -0.18
CA PRO A 136 -4.45 -15.30 1.20
C PRO A 136 -3.27 -16.25 1.41
N GLN A 137 -3.03 -17.19 0.50
CA GLN A 137 -1.96 -18.18 0.64
C GLN A 137 -0.81 -17.95 -0.34
N GLN A 138 -1.10 -17.51 -1.55
CA GLN A 138 -0.13 -17.39 -2.64
C GLN A 138 0.47 -15.99 -2.77
N GLY A 139 -0.18 -14.95 -2.25
CA GLY A 139 0.23 -13.56 -2.48
C GLY A 139 -0.47 -12.91 -3.67
N VAL A 140 0.12 -11.85 -4.22
CA VAL A 140 -0.58 -11.04 -5.24
C VAL A 140 -0.66 -11.78 -6.58
N MET A 141 -1.88 -11.85 -7.12
CA MET A 141 -2.23 -12.47 -8.39
C MET A 141 -2.69 -11.41 -9.37
N PHE A 142 -2.03 -11.37 -10.54
CA PHE A 142 -2.35 -10.40 -11.60
C PHE A 142 -3.29 -11.00 -12.65
N TYR A 143 -4.28 -10.20 -13.04
CA TYR A 143 -5.31 -10.56 -14.00
C TYR A 143 -5.52 -9.46 -15.03
N ALA A 144 -6.02 -9.84 -16.20
CA ALA A 144 -6.50 -8.94 -17.23
C ALA A 144 -7.88 -9.35 -17.71
N LEU A 145 -8.79 -8.38 -17.88
CA LEU A 145 -10.10 -8.57 -18.49
C LEU A 145 -10.20 -7.75 -19.77
N SER A 146 -10.36 -8.43 -20.91
CA SER A 146 -10.56 -7.77 -22.20
C SER A 146 -11.83 -6.91 -22.21
N GLN A 147 -11.72 -5.68 -22.71
CA GLN A 147 -12.85 -4.75 -22.90
C GLN A 147 -13.66 -5.02 -24.18
N ARG A 148 -13.65 -6.26 -24.69
CA ARG A 148 -14.50 -6.67 -25.81
C ARG A 148 -15.80 -7.27 -25.25
N ARG A 149 -16.96 -6.92 -25.83
CA ARG A 149 -18.30 -7.43 -25.41
C ARG A 149 -18.41 -8.96 -25.26
N ARG A 150 -17.55 -9.73 -25.92
CA ARG A 150 -17.50 -11.21 -25.87
C ARG A 150 -16.34 -11.75 -25.01
N ALA A 151 -15.79 -10.97 -24.10
CA ALA A 151 -14.71 -11.40 -23.21
C ALA A 151 -15.12 -12.64 -22.41
N ARG A 152 -14.18 -13.59 -22.27
CA ARG A 152 -14.41 -14.89 -21.62
C ARG A 152 -13.75 -14.94 -20.24
N GLY A 153 -14.14 -14.01 -19.37
CA GLY A 153 -13.62 -13.90 -18.01
C GLY A 153 -12.20 -13.35 -17.93
N PHE A 154 -11.60 -13.50 -16.75
CA PHE A 154 -10.28 -12.98 -16.41
C PHE A 154 -9.17 -13.93 -16.84
N GLN A 155 -8.12 -13.36 -17.43
CA GLN A 155 -6.91 -14.07 -17.86
C GLN A 155 -5.75 -13.70 -16.95
N ARG A 156 -4.71 -14.55 -16.89
CA ARG A 156 -3.46 -14.28 -16.16
C ARG A 156 -2.28 -14.23 -17.13
N PRO A 157 -1.93 -13.06 -17.68
CA PRO A 157 -0.72 -12.91 -18.47
C PRO A 157 0.51 -13.25 -17.61
N ARG A 158 1.49 -13.94 -18.19
CA ARG A 158 2.74 -14.28 -17.47
C ARG A 158 3.70 -13.10 -17.37
N SER A 159 3.62 -12.15 -18.31
CA SER A 159 4.48 -10.97 -18.39
C SER A 159 4.33 -10.04 -17.19
N CYS A 160 3.21 -10.08 -16.45
CA CYS A 160 3.03 -9.24 -15.27
C CYS A 160 4.15 -9.46 -14.23
N LEU A 161 4.65 -10.68 -14.07
CA LEU A 161 5.71 -10.97 -13.11
C LEU A 161 7.08 -10.41 -13.50
N GLU A 162 7.27 -9.99 -14.75
CA GLU A 162 8.53 -9.40 -15.21
C GLU A 162 8.79 -8.05 -14.51
N CYS A 163 7.73 -7.30 -14.18
CA CYS A 163 7.83 -6.02 -13.47
C CYS A 163 7.35 -6.11 -12.01
N HIS A 164 6.47 -7.06 -11.67
CA HIS A 164 5.88 -7.17 -10.33
C HIS A 164 6.64 -8.12 -9.38
N VAL A 165 7.81 -8.62 -9.79
CA VAL A 165 8.75 -9.34 -8.92
C VAL A 165 10.10 -8.64 -9.01
N SER A 166 10.29 -7.61 -8.20
CA SER A 166 11.46 -6.73 -8.24
C SER A 166 11.98 -6.46 -6.83
N ASP A 167 12.98 -5.59 -6.71
CA ASP A 167 13.50 -5.17 -5.41
C ASP A 167 12.48 -4.27 -4.69
N GLU A 168 11.75 -3.44 -5.42
CA GLU A 168 10.67 -2.58 -4.89
C GLU A 168 9.53 -3.40 -4.29
N THR A 169 9.28 -4.61 -4.80
CA THR A 169 8.27 -5.53 -4.27
C THR A 169 8.84 -6.53 -3.28
N LEU A 170 10.05 -6.31 -2.76
CA LEU A 170 10.75 -7.19 -1.81
C LEU A 170 10.99 -8.60 -2.35
N GLY A 171 11.13 -8.76 -3.67
CA GLY A 171 11.37 -10.07 -4.31
C GLY A 171 10.16 -11.00 -4.37
N VAL A 172 8.97 -10.54 -3.97
CA VAL A 172 7.71 -11.28 -4.11
C VAL A 172 6.81 -10.66 -5.19
N PRO A 173 5.87 -11.42 -5.79
CA PRO A 173 4.79 -10.87 -6.59
C PRO A 173 4.02 -9.84 -5.75
N GLY A 174 4.18 -8.57 -6.10
CA GLY A 174 3.77 -7.48 -5.23
C GLY A 174 3.36 -6.21 -5.97
N LEU A 175 2.97 -5.22 -5.17
CA LEU A 175 2.46 -3.94 -5.62
C LEU A 175 3.54 -2.87 -5.46
N ALA A 176 3.48 -1.83 -6.28
CA ALA A 176 4.34 -0.66 -6.14
C ALA A 176 3.54 0.60 -6.50
N VAL A 177 3.71 1.64 -5.69
CA VAL A 177 3.29 3.01 -5.99
C VAL A 177 4.56 3.82 -6.17
N GLY A 178 4.66 4.54 -7.29
CA GLY A 178 5.82 5.33 -7.64
C GLY A 178 5.50 6.80 -7.73
N SER A 179 6.44 7.64 -7.28
CA SER A 179 6.47 9.08 -7.57
C SER A 179 7.51 9.32 -8.66
N ALA A 180 7.07 9.85 -9.80
CA ALA A 180 7.87 9.94 -11.01
C ALA A 180 8.10 11.38 -11.47
N VAL A 181 9.35 11.71 -11.79
CA VAL A 181 9.67 12.91 -12.58
C VAL A 181 9.34 12.58 -14.02
N ILE A 182 8.45 13.35 -14.63
CA ILE A 182 7.87 13.09 -15.94
C ILE A 182 7.92 14.32 -16.83
N ASP A 183 7.99 14.14 -18.14
CA ASP A 183 7.82 15.22 -19.11
C ASP A 183 6.33 15.65 -19.24
N PRO A 184 6.03 16.73 -20.00
CA PRO A 184 4.65 17.18 -20.22
C PRO A 184 3.77 16.16 -20.93
N GLU A 185 4.33 15.15 -21.60
CA GLU A 185 3.63 14.05 -22.25
C GLU A 185 3.43 12.83 -21.33
N GLY A 186 3.87 12.91 -20.07
CA GLY A 186 3.75 11.87 -19.05
C GLY A 186 4.81 10.76 -19.13
N VAL A 187 5.86 10.92 -19.93
CA VAL A 187 6.97 9.97 -20.02
C VAL A 187 7.90 10.14 -18.82
N PRO A 188 8.18 9.08 -18.05
CA PRO A 188 9.04 9.17 -16.87
C PRO A 188 10.52 9.26 -17.22
N TYR A 189 11.23 10.21 -16.61
CA TYR A 189 12.68 10.24 -16.54
C TYR A 189 13.20 9.29 -15.46
N VAL A 190 12.57 9.34 -14.29
CA VAL A 190 12.89 8.51 -13.13
C VAL A 190 11.63 8.34 -12.29
N SER A 191 11.50 7.19 -11.63
CA SER A 191 10.45 6.93 -10.64
C SER A 191 11.08 6.34 -9.40
N ILE A 192 10.66 6.82 -8.23
CA ILE A 192 11.04 6.24 -6.93
C ILE A 192 9.82 5.55 -6.31
N PRO A 193 9.98 4.40 -5.64
CA PRO A 193 8.89 3.82 -4.87
C PRO A 193 8.56 4.73 -3.68
N VAL A 194 7.28 4.86 -3.35
CA VAL A 194 6.81 5.65 -2.21
C VAL A 194 5.90 4.82 -1.31
N ASP A 195 6.01 5.06 0.00
CA ASP A 195 5.16 4.47 1.03
C ASP A 195 5.00 5.43 2.22
N GLN A 196 4.36 4.99 3.31
CA GLN A 196 4.12 5.81 4.51
C GLN A 196 5.37 6.53 5.08
N ARG A 197 6.59 6.02 4.82
CA ARG A 197 7.85 6.57 5.32
C ARG A 197 8.42 7.68 4.45
N THR A 198 7.95 7.80 3.21
CA THR A 198 8.46 8.78 2.26
C THR A 198 7.95 10.19 2.62
N PRO A 199 8.76 11.25 2.64
CA PRO A 199 8.26 12.62 2.82
C PRO A 199 7.20 13.01 1.80
N ILE A 200 6.12 13.68 2.25
CA ILE A 200 5.02 14.15 1.40
C ILE A 200 5.53 15.01 0.23
N SER A 201 6.55 15.85 0.49
CA SER A 201 7.21 16.68 -0.55
C SER A 201 7.80 15.89 -1.71
N SER A 202 8.06 14.59 -1.54
CA SER A 202 8.59 13.70 -2.57
C SER A 202 7.52 12.80 -3.22
N ARG A 203 6.26 12.87 -2.78
CA ARG A 203 5.18 11.99 -3.25
C ARG A 203 4.39 12.58 -4.43
N TRP A 204 3.76 11.66 -5.15
CA TRP A 204 2.74 11.89 -6.18
C TRP A 204 3.17 12.47 -7.52
N GLY A 205 4.47 12.51 -7.84
CA GLY A 205 4.94 12.86 -9.18
C GLY A 205 4.31 11.96 -10.25
N GLY A 206 3.66 12.56 -11.25
CA GLY A 206 2.91 11.82 -12.27
C GLY A 206 1.52 11.31 -11.85
N TRP A 207 0.99 11.80 -10.73
CA TRP A 207 -0.38 11.57 -10.27
C TRP A 207 -1.14 12.88 -10.20
N TYR A 208 -2.44 12.83 -10.51
CA TYR A 208 -3.34 13.88 -10.08
C TYR A 208 -3.62 13.69 -8.59
N VAL A 209 -3.63 14.78 -7.83
CA VAL A 209 -3.90 14.80 -6.39
C VAL A 209 -4.99 15.81 -6.16
N THR A 210 -6.16 15.37 -5.71
CA THR A 210 -7.26 16.24 -5.31
C THR A 210 -7.44 16.21 -3.80
N GLY A 211 -7.84 17.35 -3.24
CA GLY A 211 -7.96 17.57 -1.81
C GLY A 211 -7.25 18.85 -1.41
N ASP A 212 -7.00 18.98 -0.11
CA ASP A 212 -6.29 20.08 0.51
C ASP A 212 -5.13 19.52 1.33
N THR A 213 -3.89 19.94 1.05
CA THR A 213 -2.70 19.68 1.87
C THR A 213 -2.28 20.87 2.72
N GLY A 214 -3.09 21.93 2.75
CA GLY A 214 -2.75 23.20 3.39
C GLY A 214 -1.50 23.79 2.75
N LEU A 215 -0.47 24.00 3.57
CA LEU A 215 0.86 24.45 3.14
C LEU A 215 1.85 23.29 2.94
N GLY A 216 1.41 22.04 3.08
CA GLY A 216 2.25 20.86 2.90
C GLY A 216 2.62 20.66 1.43
N PRO A 217 3.91 20.83 1.05
CA PRO A 217 4.33 20.70 -0.33
C PRO A 217 4.31 19.24 -0.79
N HIS A 218 4.04 19.04 -2.09
CA HIS A 218 4.15 17.76 -2.78
C HIS A 218 4.46 17.99 -4.27
N VAL A 219 4.78 16.93 -5.00
CA VAL A 219 5.11 17.00 -6.44
C VAL A 219 4.02 16.43 -7.37
N GLY A 220 2.85 16.10 -6.82
CA GLY A 220 1.63 15.82 -7.59
C GLY A 220 1.12 17.02 -8.40
N ASN A 221 0.30 16.73 -9.41
CA ASN A 221 -0.23 17.71 -10.37
C ASN A 221 0.82 18.48 -11.22
N THR A 222 2.10 18.10 -11.13
CA THR A 222 3.23 18.79 -11.79
C THR A 222 3.90 17.91 -12.86
N VAL A 223 4.54 18.57 -13.84
CA VAL A 223 5.42 17.96 -14.86
C VAL A 223 6.75 18.71 -14.90
N ALA A 224 7.81 18.05 -15.34
CA ALA A 224 9.09 18.69 -15.62
C ALA A 224 9.01 19.45 -16.94
N THR A 225 9.35 20.74 -16.93
CA THR A 225 9.26 21.61 -18.12
C THR A 225 10.60 21.81 -18.83
N ASP A 226 11.71 21.50 -18.16
CA ASP A 226 13.06 21.57 -18.72
C ASP A 226 13.58 20.14 -18.97
N PRO A 227 13.76 19.72 -20.23
CA PRO A 227 14.26 18.39 -20.55
C PRO A 227 15.77 18.22 -20.29
N ASP A 228 16.54 19.30 -20.22
CA ASP A 228 17.99 19.25 -19.95
C ASP A 228 18.27 19.07 -18.45
N GLU A 229 17.38 19.60 -17.59
CA GLU A 229 17.40 19.44 -16.14
C GLU A 229 16.02 18.98 -15.61
N PRO A 230 15.63 17.70 -15.86
CA PRO A 230 14.30 17.23 -15.54
C PRO A 230 14.11 17.13 -14.03
N MET A 231 13.36 18.09 -13.48
CA MET A 231 12.98 18.13 -12.07
C MET A 231 11.52 18.57 -11.92
N LEU A 232 10.84 18.02 -10.91
CA LEU A 232 9.54 18.52 -10.49
C LEU A 232 9.77 19.66 -9.52
N LEU A 233 9.32 20.86 -9.88
CA LEU A 233 9.35 22.02 -9.01
C LEU A 233 8.06 22.06 -8.19
N GLU A 234 8.20 22.31 -6.90
CA GLU A 234 7.05 22.58 -6.03
C GLU A 234 6.32 23.84 -6.52
N ASP A 235 5.01 23.74 -6.69
CA ASP A 235 4.14 24.84 -7.11
C ASP A 235 2.93 24.87 -6.19
N GLU A 236 2.81 25.94 -5.39
CA GLU A 236 1.70 26.15 -4.46
C GLU A 236 0.34 26.09 -5.16
N ALA A 237 0.26 26.44 -6.45
CA ALA A 237 -0.97 26.35 -7.23
C ALA A 237 -1.43 24.91 -7.50
N ASN A 238 -0.55 23.93 -7.28
CA ASN A 238 -0.78 22.51 -7.51
C ASN A 238 -1.01 21.71 -6.23
N PHE A 239 -0.82 22.30 -5.05
CA PHE A 239 -1.03 21.61 -3.77
C PHE A 239 -2.51 21.31 -3.49
N ASN A 240 -3.36 22.30 -3.73
CA ASN A 240 -4.76 22.26 -3.31
C ASN A 240 -5.68 22.26 -4.52
N LEU A 241 -5.95 21.07 -5.08
CA LEU A 241 -6.79 20.90 -6.24
C LEU A 241 -8.19 20.38 -5.84
N PRO A 242 -9.27 21.17 -5.99
CA PRO A 242 -10.61 20.73 -5.57
C PRO A 242 -11.18 19.62 -6.47
N THR A 243 -10.74 19.51 -7.72
CA THR A 243 -11.19 18.49 -8.68
C THR A 243 -10.26 18.49 -9.90
N VAL A 244 -10.23 17.39 -10.65
CA VAL A 244 -9.52 17.33 -11.94
C VAL A 244 -10.33 17.89 -13.12
N GLU A 245 -11.56 18.37 -12.90
CA GLU A 245 -12.32 19.07 -13.93
C GLU A 245 -11.51 20.27 -14.47
N GLY A 246 -11.47 20.40 -15.79
CA GLY A 246 -10.66 21.42 -16.47
C GLY A 246 -9.18 21.06 -16.64
N ARG A 247 -8.68 19.99 -16.01
CA ARG A 247 -7.36 19.43 -16.30
C ARG A 247 -7.38 18.50 -17.53
N PHE A 248 -8.45 17.72 -17.69
CA PHE A 248 -8.71 16.88 -18.87
C PHE A 248 -10.22 16.61 -19.01
N ASP A 249 -10.65 15.94 -20.09
CA ASP A 249 -12.04 15.49 -20.24
C ASP A 249 -12.38 14.35 -19.26
N THR A 250 -13.11 14.66 -18.19
CA THR A 250 -13.53 13.69 -17.17
C THR A 250 -14.68 12.78 -17.61
N SER A 251 -15.21 12.96 -18.84
CA SER A 251 -16.28 12.13 -19.38
C SER A 251 -15.91 10.64 -19.36
N GLY A 252 -16.71 9.87 -18.64
CA GLY A 252 -16.55 8.42 -18.51
C GLY A 252 -15.85 7.98 -17.21
N TYR A 253 -15.19 8.86 -16.47
CA TYR A 253 -14.74 8.53 -15.11
C TYR A 253 -15.96 8.48 -14.16
N PRO A 254 -16.03 7.56 -13.18
CA PRO A 254 -17.07 7.52 -12.15
C PRO A 254 -17.15 8.79 -11.30
N THR A 255 -16.01 9.42 -11.04
CA THR A 255 -15.87 10.61 -10.19
C THR A 255 -14.75 11.51 -10.74
N PRO A 256 -14.78 12.84 -10.53
CA PRO A 256 -13.73 13.75 -10.97
C PRO A 256 -12.63 13.97 -9.91
N TYR A 257 -12.43 13.01 -9.00
CA TYR A 257 -11.47 13.11 -7.91
C TYR A 257 -10.34 12.08 -8.03
N SER A 258 -9.19 12.43 -7.48
CA SER A 258 -8.03 11.55 -7.25
C SER A 258 -7.56 11.81 -5.83
N ASP A 259 -8.31 11.25 -4.90
CA ASP A 259 -8.35 11.72 -3.51
C ASP A 259 -7.03 11.49 -2.77
N ILE A 260 -6.57 12.51 -2.05
CA ILE A 260 -5.33 12.46 -1.29
C ILE A 260 -5.35 11.41 -0.15
N ALA A 261 -6.48 11.24 0.54
CA ALA A 261 -6.61 10.21 1.56
C ALA A 261 -6.55 8.82 0.93
N ALA A 262 -7.15 8.64 -0.25
CA ALA A 262 -7.06 7.40 -1.01
C ALA A 262 -5.61 7.09 -1.44
N LEU A 263 -4.85 8.09 -1.91
CA LEU A 263 -3.43 7.92 -2.25
C LEU A 263 -2.60 7.49 -1.03
N MET A 264 -2.78 8.17 0.11
CA MET A 264 -2.07 7.83 1.35
C MET A 264 -2.34 6.40 1.81
N VAL A 265 -3.61 5.95 1.75
CA VAL A 265 -3.98 4.57 2.11
C VAL A 265 -3.45 3.57 1.09
N LEU A 266 -3.51 3.88 -0.22
CA LEU A 266 -2.99 3.02 -1.28
C LEU A 266 -1.48 2.73 -1.11
N GLU A 267 -0.71 3.75 -0.77
CA GLU A 267 0.74 3.68 -0.51
C GLU A 267 1.04 2.77 0.69
N HIS A 268 0.35 2.99 1.82
CA HIS A 268 0.46 2.13 2.99
C HIS A 268 0.10 0.66 2.66
N GLN A 269 -1.06 0.46 2.02
CA GLN A 269 -1.58 -0.87 1.70
C GLN A 269 -0.64 -1.65 0.79
N THR A 270 -0.03 -0.97 -0.18
CA THR A 270 0.88 -1.55 -1.15
C THR A 270 2.10 -2.18 -0.49
N HIS A 271 2.82 -1.42 0.34
CA HIS A 271 4.03 -1.95 0.98
C HIS A 271 3.69 -2.99 2.07
N MET A 272 2.63 -2.77 2.85
CA MET A 272 2.16 -3.72 3.85
C MET A 272 1.76 -5.07 3.22
N THR A 273 1.14 -5.05 2.04
CA THR A 273 0.85 -6.26 1.25
C THR A 273 2.13 -7.04 0.94
N ASN A 274 3.17 -6.36 0.46
CA ASN A 274 4.44 -7.00 0.11
C ASN A 274 5.11 -7.63 1.34
N LEU A 275 5.10 -6.95 2.49
CA LEU A 275 5.63 -7.48 3.75
C LEU A 275 4.86 -8.70 4.26
N LEU A 276 3.53 -8.71 4.14
CA LEU A 276 2.70 -9.86 4.50
C LEU A 276 3.05 -11.08 3.62
N VAL A 277 3.13 -10.89 2.31
CA VAL A 277 3.46 -11.97 1.37
C VAL A 277 4.88 -12.48 1.60
N ARG A 278 5.87 -11.58 1.73
CA ARG A 278 7.26 -11.95 2.04
C ARG A 278 7.33 -12.77 3.32
N THR A 279 6.73 -12.29 4.41
CA THR A 279 6.77 -12.99 5.70
C THR A 279 6.15 -14.38 5.60
N ALA A 280 5.01 -14.51 4.93
CA ALA A 280 4.38 -15.82 4.70
C ALA A 280 5.29 -16.77 3.92
N TRP A 281 5.93 -16.25 2.87
CA TRP A 281 6.80 -17.02 1.99
C TRP A 281 8.08 -17.48 2.69
N GLU A 282 8.74 -16.60 3.44
CA GLU A 282 9.94 -16.93 4.22
C GLU A 282 9.69 -18.08 5.18
N PHE A 283 8.59 -18.05 5.93
CA PHE A 283 8.23 -19.14 6.85
C PHE A 283 7.88 -20.44 6.12
N ARG A 284 7.26 -20.38 4.94
CA ARG A 284 6.95 -21.57 4.13
C ARG A 284 8.22 -22.22 3.59
N VAL A 285 9.17 -21.41 3.10
CA VAL A 285 10.48 -21.91 2.64
C VAL A 285 11.24 -22.52 3.82
N ALA A 286 11.29 -21.83 4.96
CA ALA A 286 11.93 -22.34 6.18
C ALA A 286 11.37 -23.69 6.61
N ALA A 287 10.04 -23.82 6.68
CA ALA A 287 9.39 -25.07 7.04
C ALA A 287 9.69 -26.19 6.02
N HIS A 288 9.72 -25.88 4.72
CA HIS A 288 10.05 -26.84 3.67
C HIS A 288 11.50 -27.32 3.74
N GLU A 289 12.42 -26.43 4.11
CA GLU A 289 13.85 -26.72 4.31
C GLU A 289 14.16 -27.32 5.70
N HIS A 290 13.13 -27.63 6.49
CA HIS A 290 13.23 -28.14 7.86
C HIS A 290 14.00 -27.21 8.82
N ARG A 291 14.04 -25.90 8.51
CA ARG A 291 14.54 -24.87 9.44
C ARG A 291 13.54 -24.66 10.57
N ALA A 292 14.06 -24.24 11.73
CA ALA A 292 13.24 -24.03 12.91
C ALA A 292 12.45 -22.71 12.82
N THR A 293 11.13 -22.82 12.75
CA THR A 293 10.19 -21.69 12.59
C THR A 293 9.50 -21.29 13.90
N ARG A 294 9.63 -22.09 14.96
CA ARG A 294 8.91 -21.91 16.23
C ARG A 294 9.72 -21.16 17.26
N GLY A 295 9.01 -20.45 18.15
CA GLY A 295 9.61 -19.84 19.33
C GLY A 295 10.20 -18.45 19.12
N LEU A 296 10.15 -17.91 17.90
CA LEU A 296 10.56 -16.53 17.63
C LEU A 296 9.79 -15.56 18.54
N PHE A 297 10.53 -14.60 19.12
CA PHE A 297 10.02 -13.58 20.04
C PHE A 297 9.32 -14.11 21.31
N ARG A 298 9.49 -15.39 21.66
CA ARG A 298 9.01 -15.94 22.94
C ARG A 298 9.98 -15.55 24.07
N ARG A 299 9.44 -15.20 25.24
CA ARG A 299 10.28 -14.91 26.42
C ARG A 299 11.00 -16.19 26.87
N PRO A 300 12.30 -16.13 27.20
CA PRO A 300 13.01 -17.24 27.84
C PRO A 300 12.29 -17.65 29.13
N GLY A 301 12.00 -18.95 29.30
CA GLY A 301 11.38 -19.48 30.52
C GLY A 301 9.84 -19.47 30.59
N ALA A 302 9.13 -19.08 29.53
CA ALA A 302 7.69 -19.33 29.42
C ALA A 302 7.45 -20.83 29.21
N ALA A 303 7.20 -21.55 30.31
CA ALA A 303 7.07 -22.99 30.34
C ALA A 303 5.71 -23.46 29.80
N ASP A 304 5.69 -23.98 28.58
CA ASP A 304 4.71 -24.94 28.12
C ASP A 304 5.40 -26.31 27.98
N GLY A 305 5.42 -27.08 29.07
CA GLY A 305 5.39 -28.55 29.09
C GLY A 305 6.24 -29.39 28.11
N GLY A 306 7.41 -28.95 27.67
CA GLY A 306 8.27 -29.76 26.79
C GLY A 306 9.74 -29.40 26.95
N ALA A 307 10.58 -30.41 27.16
CA ALA A 307 11.99 -30.30 27.50
C ALA A 307 12.76 -29.30 26.61
N LEU A 308 13.38 -28.35 27.29
CA LEU A 308 14.28 -27.34 26.75
C LEU A 308 15.49 -28.02 26.11
N ARG A 309 15.55 -28.01 24.78
CA ARG A 309 16.81 -27.99 24.07
C ARG A 309 16.90 -26.62 23.42
N MET A 310 17.83 -25.78 23.91
CA MET A 310 18.42 -24.67 23.14
C MET A 310 18.61 -25.19 21.70
N THR A 311 18.13 -24.55 20.64
CA THR A 311 18.38 -23.21 20.15
C THR A 311 17.33 -22.91 19.07
N VAL A 312 16.54 -21.85 19.18
CA VAL A 312 15.87 -21.26 18.00
C VAL A 312 15.75 -19.76 18.20
N ASP A 313 16.91 -19.11 18.24
CA ASP A 313 17.04 -17.65 18.17
C ASP A 313 18.15 -17.31 17.17
N GLU A 314 18.19 -18.00 16.02
CA GLU A 314 19.29 -17.86 15.03
C GLU A 314 18.82 -17.66 13.58
N ASP A 315 17.52 -17.78 13.26
CA ASP A 315 17.06 -17.48 11.90
C ASP A 315 16.81 -15.97 11.75
N ASP A 316 17.90 -15.24 11.51
CA ASP A 316 17.90 -13.79 11.33
C ASP A 316 16.96 -13.35 10.22
N THR A 317 16.80 -14.14 9.16
CA THR A 317 15.87 -13.87 8.05
C THR A 317 14.42 -13.89 8.54
N LEU A 318 14.00 -14.91 9.28
CA LEU A 318 12.64 -14.98 9.83
C LEU A 318 12.39 -13.88 10.87
N ARG A 319 13.39 -13.57 11.71
CA ARG A 319 13.27 -12.49 12.70
C ARG A 319 13.12 -11.14 12.03
N GLU A 320 13.90 -10.88 10.99
CA GLU A 320 13.86 -9.63 10.23
C GLU A 320 12.56 -9.50 9.45
N ALA A 321 12.07 -10.58 8.81
CA ALA A 321 10.77 -10.55 8.13
C ALA A 321 9.62 -10.16 9.09
N VAL A 322 9.59 -10.74 10.29
CA VAL A 322 8.60 -10.41 11.32
C VAL A 322 8.80 -9.00 11.87
N ARG A 323 10.04 -8.57 12.11
CA ARG A 323 10.34 -7.22 12.60
C ARG A 323 9.92 -6.17 11.59
N ALA A 324 10.33 -6.27 10.33
CA ALA A 324 9.96 -5.35 9.27
C ALA A 324 8.43 -5.26 9.11
N LEU A 325 7.73 -6.40 9.13
CA LEU A 325 6.26 -6.43 9.09
C LEU A 325 5.63 -5.71 10.29
N VAL A 326 6.09 -5.96 11.52
CA VAL A 326 5.51 -5.33 12.72
C VAL A 326 5.87 -3.85 12.81
N ASP A 327 7.10 -3.47 12.49
CA ASP A 327 7.56 -2.08 12.50
C ASP A 327 6.73 -1.25 11.52
N TYR A 328 6.54 -1.75 10.29
CA TYR A 328 5.67 -1.10 9.31
C TYR A 328 4.19 -1.08 9.75
N MET A 329 3.69 -2.19 10.29
CA MET A 329 2.31 -2.32 10.78
C MET A 329 1.98 -1.29 11.86
N VAL A 330 2.93 -0.94 12.72
CA VAL A 330 2.73 0.05 13.81
C VAL A 330 3.25 1.44 13.45
N PHE A 331 3.47 1.72 12.17
CA PHE A 331 3.84 3.06 11.67
C PHE A 331 5.21 3.57 12.16
N VAL A 332 6.16 2.66 12.39
CA VAL A 332 7.57 3.07 12.54
C VAL A 332 8.02 3.82 11.29
N ASP A 333 8.70 4.94 11.51
CA ASP A 333 9.21 5.85 10.49
C ASP A 333 8.14 6.47 9.58
N GLU A 334 6.86 6.48 9.98
CA GLU A 334 5.82 7.23 9.26
C GLU A 334 6.25 8.69 9.12
N SER A 335 6.19 9.20 7.89
CA SER A 335 6.54 10.58 7.62
C SER A 335 5.51 11.52 8.26
N PRO A 336 5.94 12.48 9.10
CA PRO A 336 5.01 13.40 9.72
C PRO A 336 4.32 14.28 8.68
N LEU A 337 3.04 14.59 8.90
CA LEU A 337 2.34 15.57 8.10
C LEU A 337 2.81 16.97 8.49
N THR A 338 3.20 17.79 7.51
CA THR A 338 3.66 19.17 7.77
C THR A 338 2.50 20.15 7.93
N ASP A 339 1.31 19.77 7.46
CA ASP A 339 0.04 20.47 7.65
C ASP A 339 -1.11 19.46 7.56
N ARG A 340 -2.29 19.87 8.01
CA ARG A 340 -3.49 19.03 7.96
C ARG A 340 -3.91 18.77 6.52
N MET A 341 -4.23 17.51 6.22
CA MET A 341 -4.81 17.10 4.95
C MET A 341 -6.31 16.87 5.04
N VAL A 342 -7.02 17.16 3.96
CA VAL A 342 -8.47 16.93 3.85
C VAL A 342 -8.78 16.36 2.46
N GLY A 343 -9.37 15.16 2.42
CA GLY A 343 -9.91 14.57 1.20
C GLY A 343 -11.17 15.27 0.72
N ASN A 344 -11.58 14.96 -0.51
CA ASN A 344 -12.74 15.57 -1.16
C ASN A 344 -13.62 14.60 -1.96
N ALA A 345 -13.27 13.31 -1.98
CA ALA A 345 -14.04 12.28 -2.69
C ALA A 345 -14.98 11.46 -1.80
N GLY A 346 -15.00 11.70 -0.48
CA GLY A 346 -15.76 10.89 0.48
C GLY A 346 -15.10 9.53 0.79
N PHE A 347 -13.84 9.35 0.40
CA PHE A 347 -13.08 8.13 0.60
C PHE A 347 -12.95 7.77 2.08
N GLU A 348 -12.71 8.74 2.95
CA GLU A 348 -12.51 8.51 4.38
C GLU A 348 -13.72 7.82 5.01
N ALA A 349 -14.92 8.35 4.77
CA ALA A 349 -16.16 7.77 5.26
C ALA A 349 -16.41 6.36 4.68
N ALA A 350 -16.19 6.18 3.37
CA ALA A 350 -16.35 4.88 2.71
C ALA A 350 -15.34 3.84 3.22
N PHE A 351 -14.12 4.26 3.50
CA PHE A 351 -13.04 3.42 4.01
C PHE A 351 -13.29 3.01 5.47
N GLU A 352 -13.59 3.96 6.35
CA GLU A 352 -13.83 3.74 7.78
C GLU A 352 -15.01 2.80 8.04
N ALA A 353 -16.10 2.96 7.28
CA ALA A 353 -17.31 2.15 7.40
C ALA A 353 -17.08 0.64 7.18
N ARG A 354 -15.97 0.26 6.55
CA ARG A 354 -15.62 -1.16 6.27
C ARG A 354 -14.97 -1.86 7.47
N GLY A 355 -14.54 -1.14 8.50
CA GLY A 355 -13.79 -1.72 9.61
C GLY A 355 -14.68 -2.39 10.63
N PRO A 356 -14.22 -3.46 11.31
CA PRO A 356 -14.92 -3.89 12.51
C PRO A 356 -14.79 -2.78 13.57
N PHE A 357 -15.90 -2.47 14.22
CA PHE A 357 -15.95 -1.47 15.29
C PHE A 357 -15.88 -2.15 16.64
N ASP A 358 -15.10 -1.58 17.55
CA ASP A 358 -15.10 -2.02 18.95
C ASP A 358 -16.41 -1.63 19.65
N ARG A 359 -16.57 -2.02 20.92
CA ARG A 359 -17.79 -1.71 21.69
C ARG A 359 -18.02 -0.21 21.94
N ARG A 360 -17.02 0.63 21.65
CA ARG A 360 -17.06 2.09 21.79
C ARG A 360 -17.21 2.80 20.43
N GLY A 361 -17.36 2.05 19.34
CA GLY A 361 -17.48 2.60 17.99
C GLY A 361 -16.15 3.03 17.35
N ARG A 362 -15.00 2.60 17.88
CA ARG A 362 -13.67 2.89 17.31
C ARG A 362 -13.26 1.80 16.33
N THR A 363 -12.45 2.15 15.32
CA THR A 363 -11.92 1.21 14.33
C THR A 363 -10.46 1.54 14.00
N LEU A 364 -9.63 0.53 13.66
CA LEU A 364 -8.26 0.78 13.17
C LEU A 364 -8.23 1.42 11.77
N ARG A 365 -9.40 1.63 11.14
CA ARG A 365 -9.53 2.37 9.89
C ARG A 365 -9.73 3.86 10.06
N GLU A 366 -9.93 4.33 11.30
CA GLU A 366 -10.21 5.74 11.58
C GLU A 366 -9.04 6.59 11.09
N ILE A 367 -9.32 7.48 10.14
CA ILE A 367 -8.35 8.35 9.48
C ILE A 367 -8.20 9.62 10.32
N ASP A 368 -6.94 10.07 10.51
CA ASP A 368 -6.64 11.28 11.29
C ASP A 368 -6.33 12.46 10.35
N LEU A 369 -5.32 12.32 9.50
CA LEU A 369 -4.84 13.31 8.53
C LEU A 369 -4.52 14.70 9.11
N ASP A 370 -4.44 14.83 10.43
CA ASP A 370 -3.97 16.04 11.11
C ASP A 370 -2.47 15.91 11.40
N LEU A 371 -2.07 14.81 12.04
CA LEU A 371 -0.67 14.56 12.40
C LEU A 371 -0.07 13.33 11.70
N ARG A 372 -0.92 12.38 11.30
CA ARG A 372 -0.55 11.06 10.75
C ARG A 372 -1.70 10.48 9.92
N LEU A 373 -1.48 9.33 9.26
CA LEU A 373 -2.50 8.69 8.43
C LEU A 373 -3.70 8.20 9.25
N PHE A 374 -3.47 7.30 10.22
CA PHE A 374 -4.54 6.71 11.03
C PHE A 374 -4.54 7.22 12.46
N ARG A 375 -5.75 7.37 13.02
CA ARG A 375 -5.96 7.78 14.41
C ARG A 375 -5.32 6.83 15.39
N TYR A 376 -5.34 5.53 15.11
CA TYR A 376 -4.65 4.50 15.88
C TYR A 376 -3.53 3.91 15.01
N PRO A 377 -2.25 4.10 15.35
CA PRO A 377 -1.09 3.71 14.54
C PRO A 377 -0.87 2.18 14.60
N CYS A 378 -1.80 1.44 14.02
CA CYS A 378 -1.76 0.02 13.78
C CYS A 378 -2.58 -0.29 12.54
N SER A 379 -1.92 -0.87 11.53
CA SER A 379 -2.53 -1.12 10.23
C SER A 379 -3.82 -1.93 10.34
N TYR A 380 -4.90 -1.42 9.73
CA TYR A 380 -6.16 -2.17 9.54
C TYR A 380 -5.95 -3.50 8.79
N MET A 381 -4.83 -3.67 8.07
CA MET A 381 -4.54 -4.89 7.34
C MET A 381 -4.33 -6.12 8.22
N VAL A 382 -4.22 -5.95 9.54
CA VAL A 382 -4.35 -7.04 10.51
C VAL A 382 -5.68 -7.81 10.37
N TYR A 383 -6.72 -7.20 9.80
CA TYR A 383 -8.02 -7.84 9.53
C TYR A 383 -8.11 -8.54 8.16
N THR A 384 -7.08 -8.45 7.31
CA THR A 384 -7.12 -9.10 5.99
C THR A 384 -7.10 -10.62 6.09
N ALA A 385 -7.70 -11.28 5.12
CA ALA A 385 -7.62 -12.74 4.99
C ALA A 385 -6.17 -13.23 4.84
N ALA A 386 -5.30 -12.44 4.19
CA ALA A 386 -3.87 -12.74 4.07
C ALA A 386 -3.15 -12.76 5.42
N PHE A 387 -3.46 -11.82 6.32
CA PHE A 387 -2.91 -11.85 7.68
C PHE A 387 -3.40 -13.09 8.46
N ASP A 388 -4.69 -13.42 8.37
CA ASP A 388 -5.24 -14.59 9.07
C ASP A 388 -4.71 -15.92 8.53
N ALA A 389 -4.38 -15.97 7.23
CA ALA A 389 -3.85 -17.13 6.52
C ALA A 389 -2.32 -17.27 6.60
N LEU A 390 -1.61 -16.37 7.30
CA LEU A 390 -0.19 -16.54 7.60
C LEU A 390 0.09 -17.95 8.17
N PRO A 391 1.23 -18.58 7.82
CA PRO A 391 1.66 -19.83 8.46
C PRO A 391 1.59 -19.71 9.98
N ALA A 392 1.14 -20.76 10.67
CA ALA A 392 0.83 -20.70 12.10
C ALA A 392 1.98 -20.13 12.94
N ASP A 393 3.20 -20.58 12.66
CA ASP A 393 4.41 -20.12 13.36
C ASP A 393 4.75 -18.65 13.01
N ALA A 394 4.52 -18.21 11.77
CA ALA A 394 4.67 -16.81 11.37
C ALA A 394 3.67 -15.93 12.11
N LYS A 395 2.41 -16.34 12.17
CA LYS A 395 1.34 -15.60 12.85
C LYS A 395 1.58 -15.48 14.35
N ASP A 396 2.03 -16.56 15.02
CA ASP A 396 2.43 -16.49 16.43
C ASP A 396 3.60 -15.50 16.61
N ALA A 397 4.65 -15.60 15.79
CA ALA A 397 5.80 -14.70 15.86
C ALA A 397 5.40 -13.22 15.68
N VAL A 398 4.55 -12.92 14.70
CA VAL A 398 4.02 -11.56 14.47
C VAL A 398 3.20 -11.07 15.65
N TYR A 399 2.27 -11.87 16.18
CA TYR A 399 1.50 -11.47 17.35
C TYR A 399 2.35 -11.31 18.61
N ARG A 400 3.39 -12.16 18.79
CA ARG A 400 4.33 -12.04 19.91
C ARG A 400 5.11 -10.74 19.81
N ARG A 401 5.65 -10.43 18.63
CA ARG A 401 6.39 -9.21 18.39
C ARG A 401 5.50 -7.97 18.56
N LEU A 402 4.29 -8.00 17.97
CA LEU A 402 3.30 -6.93 18.13
C LEU A 402 2.95 -6.71 19.62
N TRP A 403 2.76 -7.77 20.41
CA TRP A 403 2.50 -7.63 21.85
C TRP A 403 3.69 -7.07 22.61
N GLN A 404 4.93 -7.46 22.30
CA GLN A 404 6.12 -6.88 22.94
C GLN A 404 6.16 -5.35 22.75
N VAL A 405 5.82 -4.89 21.55
CA VAL A 405 5.68 -3.46 21.25
C VAL A 405 4.48 -2.88 22.01
N LEU A 406 3.26 -3.32 21.74
CA LEU A 406 2.05 -2.68 22.29
C LEU A 406 1.91 -2.78 23.82
N SER A 407 2.55 -3.75 24.48
CA SER A 407 2.58 -3.82 25.94
C SER A 407 3.57 -2.85 26.61
N GLY A 408 4.42 -2.18 25.82
CA GLY A 408 5.51 -1.34 26.32
C GLY A 408 6.67 -2.15 26.92
N ALA A 409 6.77 -3.45 26.61
CA ALA A 409 7.86 -4.29 27.06
C ALA A 409 9.15 -4.01 26.28
N ASP A 410 9.03 -3.73 24.98
CA ASP A 410 10.13 -3.20 24.17
C ASP A 410 10.31 -1.71 24.43
N ARG A 411 11.57 -1.29 24.59
CA ARG A 411 12.00 0.09 24.89
C ARG A 411 12.93 0.66 23.83
N ASP A 412 13.04 0.00 22.67
CA ASP A 412 13.73 0.56 21.52
C ASP A 412 13.10 1.92 21.13
N SER A 413 13.96 2.91 20.86
CA SER A 413 13.55 4.29 20.61
C SER A 413 12.65 4.43 19.39
N ARG A 414 12.71 3.49 18.43
CA ARG A 414 11.83 3.50 17.24
C ARG A 414 10.34 3.44 17.60
N TYR A 415 9.99 2.91 18.76
CA TYR A 415 8.61 2.80 19.23
C TYR A 415 8.16 3.98 20.11
N GLU A 416 8.99 5.00 20.35
CA GLU A 416 8.64 6.14 21.20
C GLU A 416 7.48 6.97 20.66
N HIS A 417 7.24 6.94 19.34
CA HIS A 417 6.09 7.57 18.69
C HIS A 417 4.74 6.97 19.14
N LEU A 418 4.72 5.72 19.62
CA LEU A 418 3.52 5.07 20.17
C LEU A 418 3.34 5.47 21.63
N THR A 419 2.42 6.41 21.88
CA THR A 419 2.07 6.82 23.23
C THR A 419 1.40 5.70 24.01
N ARG A 420 1.33 5.82 25.34
CA ARG A 420 0.60 4.87 26.19
C ARG A 420 -0.89 4.79 25.80
N ASP A 421 -1.47 5.91 25.41
CA ASP A 421 -2.88 5.98 25.01
C ASP A 421 -3.12 5.31 23.65
N ASP A 422 -2.20 5.48 22.69
CA ASP A 422 -2.22 4.76 21.41
C ASP A 422 -2.19 3.24 21.66
N ARG A 423 -1.21 2.77 22.43
CA ARG A 423 -1.05 1.35 22.76
C ARG A 423 -2.30 0.79 23.42
N ARG A 424 -2.86 1.51 24.41
CA ARG A 424 -4.10 1.11 25.09
C ARG A 424 -5.26 1.02 24.11
N ALA A 425 -5.46 2.04 23.27
CA ALA A 425 -6.56 2.07 22.32
C ALA A 425 -6.46 0.94 21.28
N ILE A 426 -5.28 0.73 20.70
CA ILE A 426 -5.04 -0.36 19.74
C ILE A 426 -5.36 -1.72 20.36
N VAL A 427 -4.84 -2.00 21.56
CA VAL A 427 -5.07 -3.29 22.24
C VAL A 427 -6.54 -3.48 22.62
N GLU A 428 -7.22 -2.43 23.09
CA GLU A 428 -8.66 -2.50 23.37
C GLU A 428 -9.48 -2.80 22.12
N ILE A 429 -9.20 -2.10 21.01
CA ILE A 429 -9.87 -2.32 19.72
C ILE A 429 -9.65 -3.77 19.30
N LEU A 430 -8.39 -4.21 19.17
CA LEU A 430 -8.05 -5.58 18.74
C LEU A 430 -8.72 -6.65 19.61
N ARG A 431 -8.79 -6.46 20.93
CA ARG A 431 -9.43 -7.44 21.83
C ARG A 431 -10.94 -7.57 21.60
N ASP A 432 -11.60 -6.48 21.20
CA ASP A 432 -13.02 -6.48 20.88
C ASP A 432 -13.31 -6.98 19.45
N THR A 433 -12.40 -6.75 18.50
CA THR A 433 -12.68 -6.87 17.06
C THR A 433 -11.91 -7.97 16.33
N LYS A 434 -10.80 -8.50 16.87
CA LYS A 434 -9.95 -9.51 16.21
C LYS A 434 -10.14 -10.90 16.84
N PRO A 435 -10.97 -11.79 16.25
CA PRO A 435 -11.28 -13.09 16.87
C PRO A 435 -10.07 -14.02 17.03
N SER A 436 -9.08 -13.88 16.15
CA SER A 436 -7.85 -14.67 16.18
C SER A 436 -6.76 -14.08 17.09
N LEU A 437 -7.07 -13.05 17.89
CA LEU A 437 -6.11 -12.42 18.79
C LEU A 437 -5.74 -13.37 19.95
N PRO A 438 -4.44 -13.58 20.22
CA PRO A 438 -4.02 -14.45 21.31
C PRO A 438 -4.43 -13.93 22.70
N GLY A 439 -4.83 -14.84 23.60
CA GLY A 439 -5.30 -14.50 24.94
C GLY A 439 -4.28 -13.80 25.86
N TYR A 440 -3.00 -13.76 25.48
CA TYR A 440 -1.97 -13.02 26.23
C TYR A 440 -1.99 -11.50 25.95
N PHE A 441 -2.78 -11.02 24.98
CA PHE A 441 -3.06 -9.59 24.81
C PHE A 441 -3.92 -9.11 25.98
N GLY A 442 -3.24 -8.68 27.05
CA GLY A 442 -3.85 -8.19 28.28
C GLY A 442 -4.08 -6.68 28.26
N ALA A 443 -4.45 -6.12 29.41
CA ALA A 443 -4.50 -4.67 29.58
C ALA A 443 -3.09 -4.05 29.51
N VAL A 444 -2.95 -2.93 28.80
CA VAL A 444 -1.69 -2.16 28.75
C VAL A 444 -1.52 -1.41 30.08
N ARG A 445 -0.63 -1.94 30.93
CA ARG A 445 -0.44 -1.43 32.31
C ARG A 445 0.65 -0.37 32.43
N ARG A 446 1.56 -0.27 31.46
CA ARG A 446 2.71 0.63 31.47
C ARG A 446 2.63 1.58 30.30
#